data_AF-A0A850Q3B5-F1
#
_entry.id   AF-A0A850Q3B5-F1
#
_cell.length_a   1.000
_cell.length_b   1.000
_cell.length_c   1.000
_cell.angle_alpha   90.00
_cell.angle_beta   90.00
_cell.angle_gamma   90.00
#
_symmetry.space_group_name_H-M   'P 1'
#
loop_
_entity.id
_entity.type
_entity.pdbx_description
1 polymer ?
#
loop_
_entity_poly.entity_id
_entity_poly.type
_entity_poly.pdbx_seq_one_letter_code
_entity_poly.pdbx_strand_id
1 'polypeptide(L)'
;MKPNWQVRRSEFNHDWLKNMYIPKLGTWLNILDDEIEDDDFEKTFVDRIFPGFESQINEALSLPNDFINEMSPRLFINEPPLSNLDASTKDCLSELIHLLWLERYAVNNLVENACSAANEAIESYKRLQEALSSCNDTHDIEMLKPFRNLFLGLLSSCRALSKAVEKFPSEVRVV
;
A
#
# COMPACT_ATOMS: atom_id res chain seq x y z
N MET A 1 -21.50 -9.83 -2.59
CA MET A 1 -20.50 -9.66 -1.51
C MET A 1 -19.36 -8.85 -2.09
N LYS A 2 -18.96 -7.70 -1.51
CA LYS A 2 -17.76 -7.01 -2.00
C LYS A 2 -16.58 -7.97 -1.86
N PRO A 3 -15.68 -8.10 -2.85
CA PRO A 3 -14.43 -8.82 -2.65
C PRO A 3 -13.74 -8.24 -1.42
N ASN A 4 -13.28 -9.11 -0.52
CA ASN A 4 -12.57 -8.74 0.71
C ASN A 4 -11.45 -7.72 0.41
N TRP A 5 -10.78 -7.91 -0.72
CA TRP A 5 -9.80 -7.02 -1.30
C TRP A 5 -10.18 -5.52 -1.35
N GLN A 6 -11.39 -5.16 -1.78
CA GLN A 6 -11.75 -3.73 -1.93
C GLN A 6 -11.92 -3.03 -0.57
N VAL A 7 -12.34 -3.76 0.45
CA VAL A 7 -12.41 -3.25 1.83
C VAL A 7 -10.99 -3.03 2.35
N ARG A 8 -10.15 -4.07 2.28
CA ARG A 8 -8.73 -4.02 2.66
C ARG A 8 -7.98 -2.87 1.97
N ARG A 9 -8.16 -2.72 0.66
CA ARG A 9 -7.54 -1.64 -0.13
C ARG A 9 -8.00 -0.26 0.35
N SER A 10 -9.28 -0.09 0.69
CA SER A 10 -9.79 1.18 1.21
C SER A 10 -9.18 1.51 2.57
N GLU A 11 -9.20 0.55 3.50
CA GLU A 11 -8.67 0.71 4.85
C GLU A 11 -7.17 1.02 4.82
N PHE A 12 -6.39 0.24 4.05
CA PHE A 12 -4.95 0.43 3.92
C PHE A 12 -4.61 1.74 3.18
N ASN A 13 -5.12 1.94 1.97
CA ASN A 13 -4.66 3.04 1.12
C ASN A 13 -5.34 4.36 1.45
N HIS A 14 -6.67 4.40 1.54
CA HIS A 14 -7.39 5.64 1.76
C HIS A 14 -7.33 6.06 3.23
N ASP A 15 -7.78 5.19 4.13
CA ASP A 15 -7.96 5.57 5.53
C ASP A 15 -6.62 5.70 6.26
N TRP A 16 -5.77 4.69 6.13
CA TRP A 16 -4.48 4.65 6.82
C TRP A 16 -3.38 5.42 6.08
N LEU A 17 -3.00 5.01 4.86
CA LEU A 17 -1.81 5.54 4.19
C LEU A 17 -1.98 7.01 3.78
N LYS A 18 -3.06 7.32 3.05
CA LYS A 18 -3.29 8.67 2.50
C LYS A 18 -3.80 9.68 3.52
N ASN A 19 -4.78 9.28 4.34
CA ASN A 19 -5.47 10.22 5.22
C ASN A 19 -4.80 10.34 6.59
N MET A 20 -3.96 9.38 6.98
CA MET A 20 -3.30 9.40 8.28
C MET A 20 -1.77 9.41 8.19
N TYR A 21 -1.13 8.43 7.56
CA TYR A 21 0.33 8.25 7.65
C TYR A 21 1.12 9.28 6.83
N ILE A 22 0.78 9.46 5.54
CA ILE A 22 1.43 10.43 4.64
C ILE A 22 1.31 11.87 5.17
N PRO A 23 0.13 12.35 5.63
CA PRO A 23 -0.01 13.70 6.18
C PRO A 23 0.86 13.89 7.42
N LYS A 24 0.88 12.93 8.35
CA LYS A 24 1.72 12.99 9.55
C LYS A 24 3.21 13.02 9.22
N LEU A 25 3.66 12.23 8.25
CA LEU A 25 5.04 12.32 7.73
C LEU A 25 5.34 13.70 7.12
N GLY A 26 4.37 14.29 6.43
CA GLY A 26 4.48 15.66 5.91
C GLY A 26 4.62 16.69 7.02
N THR A 27 3.75 16.63 8.05
CA THR A 27 3.84 17.49 9.23
C THR A 27 5.20 17.36 9.91
N TRP A 28 5.69 16.13 10.09
CA TRP A 28 7.01 15.89 10.67
C TRP A 28 8.15 16.54 9.88
N LEU A 29 8.11 16.47 8.54
CA LEU A 29 9.11 17.14 7.71
C LEU A 29 9.06 18.66 7.85
N ASN A 30 7.86 19.25 7.95
CA ASN A 30 7.71 20.70 8.15
C ASN A 30 8.28 21.13 9.51
N ILE A 31 8.14 20.29 10.55
CA ILE A 31 8.77 20.52 11.86
C ILE A 31 10.30 20.44 11.75
N LEU A 32 10.84 19.43 11.08
CA LEU A 32 12.28 19.33 10.84
C LEU A 32 12.85 20.51 10.04
N ASP A 33 12.02 21.18 9.24
CA ASP A 33 12.36 22.35 8.44
C ASP A 33 12.14 23.68 9.17
N ASP A 34 11.78 23.65 10.47
CA ASP A 34 11.43 24.82 11.28
C ASP A 34 10.26 25.65 10.67
N GLU A 35 9.42 25.02 9.83
CA GLU A 35 8.25 25.68 9.21
C GLU A 35 7.04 25.72 10.16
N ILE A 36 6.96 24.77 11.10
CA ILE A 36 5.89 24.61 12.09
C ILE A 36 6.52 24.17 13.42
N GLU A 37 5.99 24.66 14.53
CA GLU A 37 6.33 24.20 15.89
C GLU A 37 5.12 23.43 16.48
N ASP A 38 5.33 22.19 16.92
CA ASP A 38 4.30 21.36 17.56
C ASP A 38 4.92 20.35 18.54
N ASP A 39 5.28 20.83 19.73
CA ASP A 39 5.93 20.07 20.80
C ASP A 39 5.20 18.76 21.17
N ASP A 40 3.87 18.72 21.05
CA ASP A 40 3.08 17.53 21.39
C ASP A 40 3.17 16.48 20.28
N PHE A 41 3.13 16.91 19.02
CA PHE A 41 3.35 16.03 17.89
C PHE A 41 4.79 15.49 17.89
N GLU A 42 5.77 16.34 18.17
CA GLU A 42 7.19 15.97 18.20
C GLU A 42 7.48 14.82 19.15
N LYS A 43 7.02 14.93 20.40
CA LYS A 43 7.19 13.90 21.44
C LYS A 43 6.55 12.57 21.08
N THR A 44 5.54 12.57 20.20
CA THR A 44 4.79 11.36 19.87
C THR A 44 5.16 10.77 18.52
N PHE A 45 5.82 11.52 17.65
CA PHE A 45 6.04 11.08 16.28
C PHE A 45 6.92 9.84 16.21
N VAL A 46 8.14 9.89 16.76
CA VAL A 46 9.11 8.80 16.66
C VAL A 46 8.64 7.55 17.42
N ASP A 47 7.98 7.72 18.56
CA ASP A 47 7.59 6.59 19.42
C ASP A 47 6.26 5.94 19.03
N ARG A 48 5.35 6.69 18.37
CA ARG A 48 3.97 6.21 18.11
C ARG A 48 3.56 6.26 16.66
N ILE A 49 3.93 7.31 15.94
CA ILE A 49 3.47 7.50 14.56
C ILE A 49 4.39 6.73 13.61
N PHE A 50 5.69 6.96 13.68
CA PHE A 50 6.68 6.34 12.81
C PHE A 50 6.60 4.80 12.81
N PRO A 51 6.54 4.11 13.96
CA PRO A 51 6.45 2.64 14.02
C PRO A 51 5.13 2.09 13.47
N GLY A 52 4.12 2.94 13.27
CA GLY A 52 2.85 2.56 12.69
C GLY A 52 2.98 1.90 11.31
N PHE A 53 4.01 2.22 10.54
CA PHE A 53 4.26 1.58 9.24
C PHE A 53 4.61 0.10 9.37
N GLU A 54 5.36 -0.28 10.40
CA GLU A 54 5.76 -1.67 10.65
C GLU A 54 4.55 -2.60 10.77
N SER A 55 3.50 -2.12 11.46
CA SER A 55 2.24 -2.85 11.60
C SER A 55 1.50 -3.10 10.28
N GLN A 56 1.84 -2.33 9.23
CA GLN A 56 1.18 -2.39 7.92
C GLN A 56 2.03 -3.05 6.83
N ILE A 57 3.27 -3.46 7.13
CA ILE A 57 4.17 -4.07 6.13
C ILE A 57 3.53 -5.30 5.47
N ASN A 58 2.90 -6.15 6.28
CA ASN A 58 2.24 -7.36 5.76
C ASN A 58 1.08 -7.02 4.82
N GLU A 59 0.30 -5.97 5.13
CA GLU A 59 -0.81 -5.54 4.27
C GLU A 59 -0.28 -4.89 2.99
N ALA A 60 0.76 -4.06 3.09
CA ALA A 60 1.41 -3.42 1.93
C ALA A 60 1.94 -4.45 0.92
N LEU A 61 2.43 -5.60 1.39
CA LEU A 61 2.91 -6.70 0.55
C LEU A 61 1.79 -7.61 0.05
N SER A 62 0.85 -7.99 0.92
CA SER A 62 -0.19 -8.96 0.56
C SER A 62 -1.24 -8.34 -0.36
N LEU A 63 -1.60 -7.07 -0.17
CA LEU A 63 -2.67 -6.43 -0.95
C LEU A 63 -2.42 -6.49 -2.48
N PRO A 64 -1.23 -6.15 -3.02
CA PRO A 64 -0.96 -6.34 -4.44
C PRO A 64 -0.88 -7.82 -4.86
N ASN A 65 -0.29 -8.69 -4.04
CA ASN A 65 -0.09 -10.10 -4.35
C ASN A 65 -1.42 -10.88 -4.42
N ASP A 66 -2.38 -10.53 -3.57
CA ASP A 66 -3.68 -11.18 -3.50
C ASP A 66 -4.65 -10.68 -4.59
N PHE A 67 -4.36 -9.53 -5.22
CA PHE A 67 -5.27 -8.87 -6.16
C PHE A 67 -5.76 -9.81 -7.27
N ILE A 68 -4.84 -10.51 -7.93
CA ILE A 68 -5.19 -11.42 -9.04
C ILE A 68 -6.16 -12.50 -8.59
N ASN A 69 -5.96 -13.05 -7.39
CA ASN A 69 -6.78 -14.12 -6.87
C ASN A 69 -8.14 -13.64 -6.39
N GLU A 70 -8.19 -12.47 -5.74
CA GLU A 70 -9.41 -11.92 -5.14
C GLU A 70 -10.26 -11.07 -6.09
N MET A 71 -9.69 -10.61 -7.21
CA MET A 71 -10.37 -9.72 -8.17
C MET A 71 -10.50 -10.31 -9.57
N SER A 72 -10.06 -11.56 -9.79
CA SER A 72 -10.27 -12.23 -11.08
C SER A 72 -11.75 -12.53 -11.32
N PRO A 73 -12.29 -12.25 -12.51
CA PRO A 73 -13.68 -12.59 -12.86
C PRO A 73 -13.99 -14.09 -12.79
N ARG A 74 -12.97 -14.96 -12.74
CA ARG A 74 -13.13 -16.41 -12.54
C ARG A 74 -13.94 -16.76 -11.29
N LEU A 75 -13.96 -15.85 -10.31
CA LEU A 75 -14.75 -16.00 -9.08
C LEU A 75 -16.26 -16.16 -9.35
N PHE A 76 -16.75 -15.68 -10.49
CA PHE A 76 -18.15 -15.75 -10.86
C PHE A 76 -18.52 -16.99 -11.70
N ILE A 77 -17.57 -17.90 -11.99
CA ILE A 77 -17.86 -19.07 -12.84
C ILE A 77 -18.91 -20.01 -12.23
N ASN A 78 -19.00 -20.02 -10.90
CA ASN A 78 -19.97 -20.82 -10.15
C ASN A 78 -21.28 -20.08 -9.87
N GLU A 79 -21.42 -18.84 -10.34
CA GLU A 79 -22.63 -18.04 -10.19
C GLU A 79 -23.57 -18.21 -11.39
N PRO A 80 -24.90 -18.17 -11.20
CA PRO A 80 -25.84 -18.18 -12.32
C PRO A 80 -25.62 -17.00 -13.29
N PRO A 81 -25.76 -17.20 -14.62
CA PRO A 81 -26.20 -18.42 -15.29
C PRO A 81 -25.08 -19.44 -15.57
N LEU A 82 -23.81 -19.07 -15.33
CA LEU A 82 -22.62 -19.89 -15.65
C LEU A 82 -22.54 -21.16 -14.79
N SER A 83 -23.14 -21.13 -13.60
CA SER A 83 -23.27 -22.28 -12.70
C SER A 83 -23.92 -23.50 -13.34
N ASN A 84 -24.72 -23.35 -14.41
CA ASN A 84 -25.42 -24.44 -15.09
C ASN A 84 -24.59 -25.15 -16.17
N LEU A 85 -23.41 -24.62 -16.50
CA LEU A 85 -22.50 -25.24 -17.45
C LEU A 85 -21.88 -26.52 -16.87
N ASP A 86 -21.52 -27.46 -17.74
CA ASP A 86 -20.78 -28.65 -17.34
C ASP A 86 -19.35 -28.29 -16.86
N ALA A 87 -18.72 -29.18 -16.10
CA ALA A 87 -17.41 -28.94 -15.50
C ALA A 87 -16.33 -28.61 -16.53
N SER A 88 -16.30 -29.32 -17.66
CA SER A 88 -15.28 -29.11 -18.69
C SER A 88 -15.42 -27.72 -19.33
N THR A 89 -16.66 -27.29 -19.59
CA THR A 89 -16.92 -25.95 -20.11
C THR A 89 -16.57 -24.86 -19.10
N LYS A 90 -16.87 -25.07 -17.81
CA LYS A 90 -16.51 -24.12 -16.74
C LYS A 90 -15.01 -23.94 -16.63
N ASP A 91 -14.24 -25.03 -16.63
CA ASP A 91 -12.77 -24.95 -16.50
C ASP A 91 -12.16 -24.17 -17.67
N CYS A 92 -12.59 -24.47 -18.90
CA CYS A 92 -12.15 -23.76 -20.10
C CYS A 92 -12.53 -22.27 -20.07
N LEU A 93 -13.78 -21.96 -19.74
CA LEU A 93 -14.28 -20.59 -19.71
C LEU A 93 -13.66 -19.77 -18.58
N SER A 94 -13.46 -20.36 -17.41
CA SER A 94 -12.81 -19.75 -16.25
C SER A 94 -11.41 -19.27 -16.61
N GLU A 95 -10.61 -20.15 -17.22
CA GLU A 95 -9.24 -19.84 -17.62
C GLU A 95 -9.21 -18.78 -18.73
N LEU A 96 -10.08 -18.92 -19.75
CA LEU A 96 -10.15 -17.95 -20.84
C LEU A 96 -10.52 -16.54 -20.35
N ILE A 97 -11.54 -16.43 -19.49
CA ILE A 97 -11.94 -15.13 -18.92
C ILE A 97 -10.80 -14.54 -18.08
N HIS A 98 -10.12 -15.37 -17.29
CA HIS A 98 -8.99 -14.94 -16.48
C HIS A 98 -7.85 -14.36 -17.33
N LEU A 99 -7.43 -15.08 -18.37
CA LEU A 99 -6.37 -14.64 -19.28
C LEU A 99 -6.77 -13.37 -20.03
N LEU A 100 -8.00 -13.28 -20.54
CA LEU A 100 -8.50 -12.08 -21.23
C LEU A 100 -8.51 -10.86 -20.30
N TRP A 101 -8.88 -11.05 -19.03
CA TRP A 101 -8.87 -9.99 -18.03
C TRP A 101 -7.45 -9.51 -17.71
N LEU A 102 -6.49 -10.44 -17.53
CA LEU A 102 -5.09 -10.10 -17.28
C LEU A 102 -4.53 -9.22 -18.39
N GLU A 103 -4.77 -9.60 -19.65
CA GLU A 103 -4.29 -8.88 -20.84
C GLU A 103 -4.98 -7.52 -21.00
N ARG A 104 -6.32 -7.48 -20.96
CA ARG A 104 -7.09 -6.25 -21.26
C ARG A 104 -6.82 -5.12 -20.27
N TYR A 105 -6.59 -5.44 -19.00
CA TYR A 105 -6.39 -4.45 -17.95
C TYR A 105 -4.94 -4.32 -17.50
N ALA A 106 -4.00 -4.95 -18.22
CA ALA A 106 -2.57 -4.98 -17.88
C ALA A 106 -2.33 -5.31 -16.40
N VAL A 107 -3.08 -6.30 -15.87
CA VAL A 107 -3.14 -6.58 -14.43
C VAL A 107 -1.77 -6.92 -13.87
N ASN A 108 -0.99 -7.71 -14.61
CA ASN A 108 0.37 -8.08 -14.20
C ASN A 108 1.24 -6.83 -13.98
N ASN A 109 1.14 -5.84 -14.86
CA ASN A 109 1.87 -4.58 -14.70
C ASN A 109 1.38 -3.78 -13.48
N LEU A 110 0.08 -3.80 -13.19
CA LEU A 110 -0.45 -3.14 -11.98
C LEU A 110 0.10 -3.76 -10.70
N VAL A 111 0.09 -5.09 -10.63
CA VAL A 111 0.62 -5.85 -9.50
C VAL A 111 2.12 -5.64 -9.35
N GLU A 112 2.89 -5.77 -10.43
CA GLU A 112 4.34 -5.57 -10.41
C GLU A 112 4.70 -4.15 -9.92
N ASN A 113 4.04 -3.12 -10.46
CA ASN A 113 4.27 -1.74 -10.04
C ASN A 113 3.94 -1.51 -8.56
N ALA A 114 2.82 -2.07 -8.08
CA ALA A 114 2.42 -1.93 -6.68
C ALA A 114 3.34 -2.72 -5.73
N CYS A 115 3.75 -3.93 -6.10
CA CYS A 115 4.74 -4.71 -5.36
C CYS A 115 6.09 -3.99 -5.29
N SER A 116 6.56 -3.42 -6.40
CA SER A 116 7.80 -2.65 -6.43
C SER A 116 7.71 -1.43 -5.51
N ALA A 117 6.63 -0.66 -5.60
CA ALA A 117 6.43 0.51 -4.74
C ALA A 117 6.29 0.14 -3.26
N ALA A 118 5.68 -1.00 -2.94
CA ALA A 118 5.59 -1.51 -1.58
C ALA A 118 6.98 -1.85 -1.02
N ASN A 119 7.78 -2.58 -1.79
CA ASN A 119 9.16 -2.90 -1.42
C ASN A 119 10.00 -1.63 -1.24
N GLU A 120 9.90 -0.64 -2.13
CA GLU A 120 10.62 0.63 -1.98
C GLU A 120 10.24 1.39 -0.71
N ALA A 121 8.94 1.42 -0.35
CA ALA A 121 8.48 2.04 0.89
C ALA A 121 9.01 1.30 2.13
N ILE A 122 8.99 -0.04 2.11
CA ILE A 122 9.52 -0.89 3.18
C ILE A 122 11.03 -0.68 3.35
N GLU A 123 11.80 -0.68 2.25
CA GLU A 123 13.24 -0.47 2.30
C GLU A 123 13.60 0.95 2.75
N SER A 124 12.82 1.95 2.35
CA SER A 124 12.97 3.34 2.85
C SER A 124 12.70 3.42 4.36
N TYR A 125 11.65 2.72 4.83
CA TYR A 125 11.31 2.64 6.25
C TYR A 125 12.43 1.97 7.06
N LYS A 126 12.92 0.80 6.62
CA LYS A 126 14.01 0.07 7.31
C LYS A 126 15.28 0.89 7.39
N ARG A 127 15.70 1.53 6.30
CA ARG A 127 16.90 2.40 6.30
C ARG A 127 16.78 3.55 7.30
N LEU A 128 15.60 4.15 7.38
CA LEU A 128 15.33 5.21 8.35
C LEU A 128 15.30 4.65 9.78
N GLN A 129 14.67 3.50 10.01
CA GLN A 129 14.64 2.82 11.31
C GLN A 129 16.05 2.48 11.80
N GLU A 130 16.91 1.95 10.92
CA GLU A 130 18.32 1.67 11.21
C GLU A 130 19.09 2.95 11.57
N ALA A 131 18.89 4.04 10.81
CA ALA A 131 19.53 5.32 11.08
C ALA A 131 19.10 5.90 12.44
N LEU A 132 17.79 5.83 12.76
CA LEU A 132 17.26 6.28 14.05
C LEU A 132 17.75 5.42 15.22
N SER A 133 17.88 4.11 15.04
CA SER A 133 18.43 3.22 16.08
C SER A 133 19.89 3.50 16.42
N SER A 134 20.63 4.16 15.52
CA SER A 134 22.01 4.58 15.70
C SER A 134 22.13 6.03 16.22
N CYS A 135 21.00 6.72 16.38
CA CYS A 135 20.96 8.09 16.91
C CYS A 135 21.06 8.06 18.44
N ASN A 136 21.81 9.00 19.02
CA ASN A 136 22.00 9.07 20.47
C ASN A 136 20.75 9.52 21.22
N ASP A 137 19.94 10.39 20.59
CA ASP A 137 18.71 10.90 21.17
C ASP A 137 17.69 11.12 20.04
N THR A 138 16.65 10.29 20.02
CA THR A 138 15.56 10.36 19.04
C THR A 138 14.44 11.32 19.45
N HIS A 139 14.60 12.02 20.56
CA HIS A 139 13.66 13.04 21.04
C HIS A 139 14.21 14.47 20.85
N ASP A 140 15.48 14.60 20.47
CA ASP A 140 16.10 15.87 20.09
C ASP A 140 15.97 16.12 18.57
N ILE A 141 15.19 17.13 18.20
CA ILE A 141 14.94 17.50 16.80
C ILE A 141 16.21 17.92 16.08
N GLU A 142 17.13 18.61 16.76
CA GLU A 142 18.39 19.02 16.14
C GLU A 142 19.24 17.80 15.75
N MET A 143 19.14 16.71 16.51
CA MET A 143 19.78 15.43 16.20
C MET A 143 19.08 14.68 15.06
N LEU A 144 17.80 14.99 14.79
CA LEU A 144 17.00 14.35 13.75
C LEU A 144 17.01 15.08 12.40
N LYS A 145 17.29 16.39 12.39
CA LYS A 145 17.47 17.20 11.17
C LYS A 145 18.40 16.56 10.12
N PRO A 146 19.55 15.95 10.49
CA PRO A 146 20.40 15.24 9.54
C PRO A 146 19.70 14.09 8.78
N PHE A 147 18.68 13.47 9.37
CA PHE A 147 17.91 12.37 8.75
C PHE A 147 16.74 12.85 7.89
N ARG A 148 16.51 14.18 7.76
CA ARG A 148 15.41 14.75 6.97
C ARG A 148 15.27 14.13 5.58
N ASN A 149 16.39 13.93 4.86
CA ASN A 149 16.36 13.33 3.53
C ASN A 149 15.86 11.87 3.53
N LEU A 150 16.08 11.12 4.61
CA LEU A 150 15.53 9.77 4.77
C LEU A 150 14.02 9.81 5.03
N PHE A 151 13.53 10.75 5.85
CA PHE A 151 12.09 10.98 6.03
C PHE A 151 11.40 11.39 4.72
N LEU A 152 12.04 12.28 3.95
CA LEU A 152 11.54 12.67 2.63
C LEU A 152 11.53 11.49 1.65
N GLY A 153 12.56 10.64 1.69
CA GLY A 153 12.62 9.39 0.94
C GLY A 153 11.43 8.49 1.28
N LEU A 154 11.19 8.22 2.56
CA LEU A 154 10.04 7.44 3.00
C LEU A 154 8.71 8.05 2.54
N LEU A 155 8.51 9.36 2.72
CA LEU A 155 7.30 10.05 2.26
C LEU A 155 7.09 9.88 0.75
N SER A 156 8.15 10.00 -0.04
CA SER A 156 8.08 9.85 -1.49
C SER A 156 7.68 8.43 -1.90
N SER A 157 8.25 7.42 -1.26
CA SER A 157 7.95 6.00 -1.49
C SER A 157 6.52 5.64 -1.04
N CYS A 158 6.06 6.16 0.11
CA CYS A 158 4.67 6.02 0.56
C CYS A 158 3.67 6.62 -0.44
N ARG A 159 3.97 7.80 -1.00
CA ARG A 159 3.14 8.42 -2.05
C ARG A 159 3.14 7.60 -3.35
N ALA A 160 4.28 7.03 -3.72
CA ALA A 160 4.37 6.13 -4.88
C ALA A 160 3.53 4.86 -4.68
N LEU A 161 3.64 4.22 -3.51
CA LEU A 161 2.82 3.08 -3.13
C LEU A 161 1.33 3.42 -3.19
N SER A 162 0.93 4.54 -2.59
CA SER A 162 -0.45 4.97 -2.61
C SER A 162 -0.99 5.14 -4.03
N LYS A 163 -0.24 5.84 -4.90
CA LYS A 163 -0.60 6.01 -6.32
C LYS A 163 -0.65 4.69 -7.08
N ALA A 164 0.21 3.74 -6.76
CA ALA A 164 0.19 2.41 -7.38
C ALA A 164 -1.08 1.64 -6.98
N VAL A 165 -1.44 1.65 -5.69
CA VAL A 165 -2.64 0.99 -5.16
C VAL A 165 -3.94 1.67 -5.65
N GLU A 166 -3.91 2.97 -5.91
CA GLU A 166 -5.04 3.70 -6.49
C GLU A 166 -5.41 3.22 -7.90
N LYS A 167 -4.44 2.75 -8.68
CA LYS A 167 -4.68 2.32 -10.07
C LYS A 167 -5.45 1.01 -10.18
N PHE A 168 -5.50 0.21 -9.12
CA PHE A 168 -6.32 -0.99 -9.13
C PHE A 168 -7.81 -0.66 -9.27
N PRO A 169 -8.56 -1.43 -10.07
CA PRO A 169 -10.00 -1.24 -10.23
C PRO A 169 -10.72 -1.49 -8.90
N SER A 170 -11.76 -0.69 -8.63
CA SER A 170 -12.58 -0.80 -7.42
C SER A 170 -13.60 -1.93 -7.44
N GLU A 171 -13.83 -2.51 -8.63
CA GLU A 171 -14.81 -3.55 -8.88
C GLU A 171 -14.20 -4.59 -9.82
N VAL A 172 -14.68 -5.83 -9.74
CA VAL A 172 -14.27 -6.87 -10.68
C VAL A 172 -14.81 -6.50 -12.05
N ARG A 173 -13.90 -6.13 -12.95
CA ARG A 173 -14.26 -5.81 -14.33
C ARG A 173 -14.35 -7.09 -15.14
N VAL A 174 -15.56 -7.44 -15.54
CA VAL A 174 -15.81 -8.57 -16.44
C VAL A 174 -15.86 -8.02 -17.86
N VAL A 175 -14.95 -8.54 -18.70
CA VAL A 175 -14.84 -8.36 -20.16
C VAL A 175 -15.23 -6.96 -20.65
#